data_AF-A0AAU4R8C3-F1
#
_entry.id   AF-A0AAU4R8C3-F1
#
_cell.length_a   1.000
_cell.length_b   1.000
_cell.length_c   1.000
_cell.angle_alpha   90.00
_cell.angle_beta   90.00
_cell.angle_gamma   90.00
#
_symmetry.space_group_name_H-M   'P 1'
#
loop_
_entity.id
_entity.type
_entity.pdbx_description
1 polymer ?
#
loop_
_entity_poly.entity_id
_entity_poly.type
_entity_poly.pdbx_seq_one_letter_code
_entity_poly.pdbx_strand_id
1 'polypeptide(L)'
;MSVIFFDIGATLADAHVEPDGSLTLQPRPRVMAVLDALRDVRTGIISNPGQGDGAAARAAAALREAFPGRFTDEVLVHWGVKDGRGIFDQAVASTGNAVADDCVFVGEDAQERAFAREAGMRTAAHPVFALAAMENRPLLRARIDLHDDLSLPELAAAVNETEALVVQVVSGRLAHATVTEQGAEALERAGFTVDLRGPADDTVAFTVRDDQSASAAES
;
A
#
# COMPACT_ATOMS: atom_id res chain seq x y z
N MET A 1 1.73 -20.18 6.81
CA MET A 1 1.67 -18.98 7.69
C MET A 1 1.93 -17.81 6.79
N SER A 2 1.00 -16.88 6.71
CA SER A 2 1.03 -15.84 5.68
C SER A 2 2.17 -14.86 5.90
N VAL A 3 2.73 -14.36 4.80
CA VAL A 3 3.81 -13.35 4.80
C VAL A 3 3.41 -12.22 3.86
N ILE A 4 3.54 -10.98 4.33
CA ILE A 4 3.27 -9.80 3.51
C ILE A 4 4.59 -9.11 3.19
N PHE A 5 4.93 -9.08 1.91
CA PHE A 5 6.06 -8.34 1.39
C PHE A 5 5.58 -6.98 0.87
N PHE A 6 6.33 -5.93 1.21
CA PHE A 6 6.06 -4.58 0.72
C PHE A 6 7.18 -4.12 -0.20
N ASP A 7 6.82 -3.43 -1.27
CA ASP A 7 7.73 -2.48 -1.89
C ASP A 7 7.90 -1.23 -1.00
N ILE A 8 8.98 -0.47 -1.21
CA ILE A 8 9.24 0.76 -0.45
C ILE A 8 8.73 1.99 -1.21
N GLY A 9 9.31 2.25 -2.39
CA GLY A 9 9.10 3.50 -3.12
C GLY A 9 7.65 3.68 -3.56
N ALA A 10 7.07 4.84 -3.29
CA ALA A 10 5.67 5.17 -3.59
C ALA A 10 4.61 4.20 -2.97
N THR A 11 5.05 3.22 -2.18
CA THR A 11 4.22 2.22 -1.50
C THR A 11 4.22 2.45 0.00
N LEU A 12 5.36 2.21 0.67
CA LEU A 12 5.53 2.47 2.11
C LEU A 12 6.03 3.89 2.38
N ALA A 13 6.91 4.41 1.52
CA ALA A 13 7.58 5.68 1.73
C ALA A 13 7.90 6.38 0.40
N ASP A 14 7.97 7.71 0.48
CA ASP A 14 8.63 8.52 -0.53
C ASP A 14 10.14 8.54 -0.24
N ALA A 15 10.92 8.20 -1.26
CA ALA A 15 12.36 8.05 -1.15
C ALA A 15 13.08 9.31 -1.62
N HIS A 16 13.96 9.86 -0.79
CA HIS A 16 14.71 11.07 -1.07
C HIS A 16 16.21 10.79 -0.96
N VAL A 17 16.94 11.13 -2.02
CA VAL A 17 18.41 11.05 -2.03
C VAL A 17 18.94 12.44 -1.69
N GLU A 18 19.66 12.54 -0.58
CA GLU A 18 20.25 13.77 -0.10
C GLU A 18 21.52 14.13 -0.91
N PRO A 19 22.00 15.40 -0.85
CA PRO A 19 23.20 15.82 -1.56
C PRO A 19 24.48 15.06 -1.19
N ASP A 20 24.54 14.48 0.02
CA ASP A 20 25.65 13.66 0.49
C ASP A 20 25.55 12.19 0.02
N GLY A 21 24.51 11.85 -0.73
CA GLY A 21 24.22 10.51 -1.22
C GLY A 21 23.55 9.59 -0.20
N SER A 22 23.18 10.09 0.98
CA SER A 22 22.33 9.35 1.90
C SER A 22 20.90 9.22 1.34
N LEU A 23 20.18 8.20 1.82
CA LEU A 23 18.80 7.95 1.45
C LEU A 23 17.95 8.17 2.69
N THR A 24 16.93 9.02 2.58
CA THR A 24 15.88 9.18 3.58
C THR A 24 14.58 8.62 3.03
N LEU A 25 13.78 8.03 3.91
CA LEU A 25 12.46 7.51 3.58
C LEU A 25 11.44 8.26 4.43
N GLN A 26 10.49 8.93 3.78
CA GLN A 26 9.36 9.55 4.45
C GLN A 26 8.16 8.60 4.36
N PRO A 27 7.72 7.96 5.46
CA PRO A 27 6.57 7.08 5.42
C PRO A 27 5.35 7.80 4.86
N ARG A 28 4.65 7.13 3.93
CA ARG A 28 3.41 7.67 3.34
C ARG A 28 2.29 7.67 4.38
N PRO A 29 1.25 8.49 4.20
CA PRO A 29 0.12 8.52 5.13
C PRO A 29 -0.44 7.11 5.41
N ARG A 30 -0.87 6.90 6.66
CA ARG A 30 -1.51 5.67 7.14
C ARG A 30 -0.64 4.42 7.18
N VAL A 31 0.54 4.41 6.56
CA VAL A 31 1.44 3.24 6.52
C VAL A 31 1.78 2.75 7.92
N MET A 32 2.11 3.65 8.86
CA MET A 32 2.42 3.25 10.24
C MET A 32 1.24 2.57 10.94
N ALA A 33 0.02 3.11 10.77
CA ALA A 33 -1.19 2.51 11.34
C ALA A 33 -1.50 1.13 10.73
N VAL A 34 -1.28 0.97 9.42
CA VAL A 34 -1.39 -0.33 8.75
C VAL A 34 -0.37 -1.32 9.33
N LEU A 35 0.90 -0.92 9.47
CA LEU A 35 1.93 -1.78 10.04
C LEU A 35 1.62 -2.13 11.50
N ASP A 36 1.06 -1.20 12.30
CA ASP A 36 0.59 -1.47 13.67
C ASP A 36 -0.51 -2.54 13.71
N ALA A 37 -1.47 -2.48 12.78
CA ALA A 37 -2.51 -3.49 12.64
C ALA A 37 -1.96 -4.87 12.23
N LEU A 38 -0.82 -4.89 11.52
CA LEU A 38 -0.14 -6.10 11.05
C LEU A 38 0.95 -6.62 12.00
N ARG A 39 1.04 -6.13 13.24
CA ARG A 39 2.13 -6.48 14.18
C ARG A 39 2.31 -7.99 14.44
N ASP A 40 1.24 -8.77 14.29
CA ASP A 40 1.23 -10.22 14.52
C ASP A 40 1.41 -11.02 13.21
N VAL A 41 1.54 -10.33 12.08
CA VAL A 41 1.78 -10.90 10.74
C VAL A 41 3.26 -10.76 10.40
N ARG A 42 3.87 -11.79 9.80
CA ARG A 42 5.25 -11.70 9.31
C ARG A 42 5.29 -10.76 8.11
N THR A 43 6.14 -9.73 8.19
CA THR A 43 6.32 -8.75 7.12
C THR A 43 7.75 -8.74 6.59
N GLY A 44 7.87 -8.50 5.29
CA GLY A 44 9.14 -8.44 4.57
C GLY A 44 9.17 -7.29 3.56
N ILE A 45 10.29 -7.16 2.87
CA ILE A 45 10.51 -6.16 1.82
C ILE A 45 10.92 -6.85 0.53
N ILE A 46 10.36 -6.40 -0.59
CA ILE A 46 10.90 -6.69 -1.93
C ILE A 46 11.00 -5.34 -2.64
N SER A 47 12.20 -4.79 -2.76
CA SER A 47 12.37 -3.46 -3.35
C SER A 47 13.67 -3.31 -4.12
N ASN A 48 13.66 -2.40 -5.09
CA ASN A 48 14.85 -2.06 -5.86
C ASN A 48 15.59 -0.91 -5.16
N PRO A 49 16.79 -1.14 -4.60
CA PRO A 49 17.52 -0.08 -3.89
C PRO A 49 18.15 0.97 -4.82
N GLY A 50 18.00 0.81 -6.14
CA GLY A 50 18.69 1.62 -7.14
C GLY A 50 20.09 1.09 -7.48
N GLN A 51 20.84 1.90 -8.22
CA GLN A 51 22.16 1.53 -8.74
C GLN A 51 23.31 2.02 -7.83
N GLY A 52 24.47 1.40 -7.99
CA GLY A 52 25.72 1.81 -7.36
C GLY A 52 26.11 0.97 -6.14
N ASP A 53 27.41 1.00 -5.84
CA ASP A 53 27.97 0.26 -4.71
C ASP A 53 27.34 0.73 -3.40
N GLY A 54 26.92 -0.23 -2.56
CA GLY A 54 26.29 0.06 -1.28
C GLY A 54 24.85 0.57 -1.34
N ALA A 55 24.17 0.58 -2.51
CA ALA A 55 22.77 0.97 -2.61
C ALA A 55 21.85 0.19 -1.65
N ALA A 56 21.97 -1.14 -1.62
CA ALA A 56 21.19 -1.99 -0.70
C ALA A 56 21.48 -1.67 0.77
N ALA A 57 22.73 -1.36 1.12
CA ALA A 57 23.10 -1.01 2.49
C ALA A 57 22.51 0.34 2.91
N ARG A 58 22.51 1.34 2.01
CA ARG A 58 21.83 2.62 2.22
C ARG A 58 20.32 2.45 2.36
N ALA A 59 19.70 1.66 1.49
CA ALA A 59 18.27 1.33 1.57
C ALA A 59 17.90 0.64 2.89
N ALA A 60 18.69 -0.33 3.32
CA ALA A 60 18.50 -1.00 4.60
C ALA A 60 18.68 -0.07 5.81
N ALA A 61 19.64 0.87 5.75
CA ALA A 61 19.81 1.87 6.80
C ALA A 61 18.59 2.81 6.88
N ALA A 62 18.15 3.34 5.74
CA ALA A 62 16.99 4.23 5.66
C ALA A 62 15.69 3.54 6.10
N LEU A 63 15.51 2.26 5.72
CA LEU A 63 14.38 1.44 6.16
C LEU A 63 14.32 1.30 7.68
N ARG A 64 15.45 1.01 8.33
CA ARG A 64 15.51 0.88 9.79
C ARG A 64 15.24 2.20 10.51
N GLU A 65 15.68 3.31 9.94
CA GLU A 65 15.44 4.64 10.50
C GLU A 65 13.98 5.07 10.38
N ALA A 66 13.38 4.88 9.21
CA ALA A 66 11.98 5.27 8.96
C ALA A 66 10.96 4.33 9.60
N PHE A 67 11.29 3.05 9.77
CA PHE A 67 10.39 2.02 10.30
C PHE A 67 11.03 1.27 11.48
N PRO A 68 11.31 1.95 12.61
CA PRO A 68 12.01 1.35 13.73
C PRO A 68 11.25 0.16 14.30
N GLY A 69 11.96 -0.95 14.51
CA GLY A 69 11.39 -2.20 15.02
C GLY A 69 10.53 -2.98 14.01
N ARG A 70 10.49 -2.57 12.74
CA ARG A 70 9.80 -3.27 11.65
C ARG A 70 10.80 -3.99 10.74
N PHE A 71 10.30 -4.97 9.99
CA PHE A 71 11.08 -5.71 8.98
C PHE A 71 12.40 -6.28 9.55
N THR A 72 12.34 -6.80 10.77
CA THR A 72 13.52 -7.28 11.52
C THR A 72 13.99 -8.67 11.09
N ASP A 73 13.16 -9.39 10.33
CA ASP A 73 13.50 -10.69 9.77
C ASP A 73 14.26 -10.51 8.45
N GLU A 74 15.60 -10.44 8.53
CA GLU A 74 16.46 -10.15 7.38
C GLU A 74 16.30 -11.16 6.22
N VAL A 75 15.83 -12.38 6.49
CA VAL A 75 15.58 -13.38 5.43
C VAL A 75 14.37 -13.02 4.58
N LEU A 76 13.52 -12.10 5.03
CA LEU A 76 12.36 -11.58 4.31
C LEU A 76 12.63 -10.24 3.61
N VAL A 77 13.88 -9.77 3.60
CA VAL A 77 14.28 -8.52 2.95
C VAL A 77 15.06 -8.83 1.67
N HIS A 78 14.45 -8.53 0.53
CA HIS A 78 14.98 -8.82 -0.80
C HIS A 78 15.24 -7.53 -1.56
N TRP A 79 16.51 -7.30 -1.92
CA TRP A 79 16.94 -6.15 -2.69
C TRP A 79 17.24 -6.54 -4.13
N GLY A 80 16.56 -5.93 -5.09
CA GLY A 80 16.84 -6.18 -6.51
C GLY A 80 15.82 -5.55 -7.46
N VAL A 81 16.16 -5.58 -8.74
CA VAL A 81 15.23 -5.17 -9.81
C VAL A 81 14.03 -6.12 -9.85
N LYS A 82 12.85 -5.56 -10.13
CA LYS A 82 11.56 -6.27 -10.17
C LYS A 82 11.07 -6.38 -11.61
N ASP A 83 11.97 -6.74 -12.52
CA ASP A 83 11.76 -6.82 -13.98
C ASP A 83 11.29 -8.20 -14.47
N GLY A 84 11.01 -9.10 -13.52
CA GLY A 84 10.43 -10.42 -13.76
C GLY A 84 10.09 -11.14 -12.47
N ARG A 85 9.55 -12.35 -12.57
CA ARG A 85 9.13 -13.17 -11.42
C ARG A 85 10.26 -13.61 -10.47
N GLY A 86 11.52 -13.55 -10.91
CA GLY A 86 12.64 -14.22 -10.22
C GLY A 86 12.91 -13.75 -8.79
N ILE A 87 12.74 -12.46 -8.48
CA ILE A 87 12.90 -11.95 -7.11
C ILE A 87 11.72 -12.35 -6.21
N PHE A 88 10.52 -12.44 -6.77
CA PHE A 88 9.32 -12.89 -6.05
C PHE A 88 9.41 -14.39 -5.73
N ASP A 89 9.91 -15.22 -6.65
CA ASP A 89 10.18 -16.63 -6.39
C ASP A 89 11.19 -16.81 -5.24
N GLN A 90 12.24 -15.99 -5.20
CA GLN A 90 13.22 -15.98 -4.10
C GLN A 90 12.59 -15.58 -2.76
N ALA A 91 11.70 -14.58 -2.78
CA ALA A 91 10.99 -14.14 -1.60
C ALA A 91 10.05 -15.22 -1.03
N VAL A 92 9.28 -15.89 -1.89
CA VAL A 92 8.44 -17.02 -1.49
C VAL A 92 9.30 -18.14 -0.89
N ALA A 93 10.42 -18.49 -1.53
CA ALA A 93 11.33 -19.53 -1.04
C ALA A 93 11.93 -19.19 0.35
N SER A 94 12.21 -17.91 0.63
CA SER A 94 12.81 -17.49 1.90
C SER A 94 11.84 -17.54 3.10
N THR A 95 10.54 -17.71 2.85
CA THR A 95 9.54 -17.88 3.93
C THR A 95 9.70 -19.19 4.71
N GLY A 96 10.46 -20.14 4.16
CA GLY A 96 10.87 -21.40 4.80
C GLY A 96 9.83 -22.51 4.78
N ASN A 97 8.54 -22.21 4.56
CA ASN A 97 7.44 -23.20 4.46
C ASN A 97 6.11 -22.61 3.90
N ALA A 98 6.01 -21.31 3.62
CA ALA A 98 4.77 -20.76 3.08
C ALA A 98 4.64 -21.17 1.61
N VAL A 99 3.42 -21.53 1.21
CA VAL A 99 3.10 -21.68 -0.22
C VAL A 99 3.00 -20.28 -0.84
N ALA A 100 3.19 -20.16 -2.15
CA ALA A 100 3.14 -18.86 -2.82
C ALA A 100 1.83 -18.10 -2.54
N ASP A 101 0.70 -18.81 -2.48
CA ASP A 101 -0.62 -18.23 -2.20
C ASP A 101 -0.79 -17.75 -0.73
N ASP A 102 0.07 -18.20 0.19
CA ASP A 102 0.15 -17.63 1.55
C ASP A 102 0.92 -16.30 1.56
N CYS A 103 1.56 -15.92 0.45
CA CYS A 103 2.34 -14.69 0.35
C CYS A 103 1.55 -13.58 -0.35
N VAL A 104 1.66 -12.36 0.15
CA VAL A 104 1.10 -11.16 -0.46
C VAL A 104 2.24 -10.22 -0.84
N PHE A 105 2.22 -9.70 -2.07
CA PHE A 105 3.05 -8.55 -2.45
C PHE A 105 2.20 -7.28 -2.49
N VAL A 106 2.65 -6.26 -1.78
CA VAL A 106 2.03 -4.94 -1.73
C VAL A 106 2.97 -3.95 -2.42
N GLY A 107 2.51 -3.33 -3.50
CA GLY A 107 3.29 -2.37 -4.27
C GLY A 107 2.40 -1.59 -5.22
N GLU A 108 2.74 -0.34 -5.51
CA GLU A 108 1.93 0.53 -6.38
C GLU A 108 2.00 0.14 -7.87
N ASP A 109 3.10 -0.47 -8.31
CA ASP A 109 3.35 -0.72 -9.73
C ASP A 109 2.60 -1.98 -10.19
N ALA A 110 1.73 -1.81 -11.19
CA ALA A 110 0.88 -2.89 -11.69
C ALA A 110 1.66 -4.01 -12.41
N GLN A 111 2.79 -3.69 -13.03
CA GLN A 111 3.66 -4.65 -13.69
C GLN A 111 4.42 -5.50 -12.66
N GLU A 112 4.92 -4.89 -11.59
CA GLU A 112 5.54 -5.62 -10.48
C GLU A 112 4.54 -6.56 -9.80
N ARG A 113 3.29 -6.10 -9.58
CA ARG A 113 2.20 -6.96 -9.11
C ARG A 113 1.91 -8.10 -10.09
N ALA A 114 1.99 -7.87 -11.40
CA ALA A 114 1.82 -8.94 -12.38
C ALA A 114 2.89 -10.04 -12.24
N PHE A 115 4.16 -9.66 -12.04
CA PHE A 115 5.24 -10.62 -11.80
C PHE A 115 5.08 -11.37 -10.46
N ALA A 116 4.60 -10.70 -9.41
CA ALA A 116 4.28 -11.35 -8.14
C ALA A 116 3.16 -12.40 -8.32
N ARG A 117 2.12 -12.09 -9.11
CA ARG A 117 1.05 -13.05 -9.45
C ARG A 117 1.57 -14.23 -10.28
N GLU A 118 2.51 -14.01 -11.20
CA GLU A 118 3.17 -15.10 -11.92
C GLU A 118 3.98 -16.02 -10.99
N ALA A 119 4.53 -15.46 -9.91
CA ALA A 119 5.17 -16.22 -8.83
C ALA A 119 4.15 -16.92 -7.90
N GLY A 120 2.84 -16.72 -8.11
CA GLY A 120 1.77 -17.33 -7.34
C GLY A 120 1.39 -16.58 -6.07
N MET A 121 1.89 -15.35 -5.89
CA MET A 121 1.53 -14.49 -4.76
C MET A 121 0.18 -13.82 -5.01
N ARG A 122 -0.53 -13.49 -3.93
CA ARG A 122 -1.61 -12.51 -3.97
C ARG A 122 -1.04 -11.10 -3.98
N THR A 123 -1.83 -10.13 -4.43
CA THR A 123 -1.35 -8.76 -4.59
C THR A 123 -2.31 -7.73 -4.02
N ALA A 124 -1.75 -6.63 -3.54
CA ALA A 124 -2.49 -5.43 -3.19
C ALA A 124 -1.75 -4.20 -3.72
N ALA A 125 -2.49 -3.27 -4.30
CA ALA A 125 -1.89 -2.06 -4.84
C ALA A 125 -1.53 -1.04 -3.75
N HIS A 126 -2.12 -1.13 -2.54
CA HIS A 126 -1.90 -0.18 -1.44
C HIS A 126 -1.81 -0.88 -0.08
N PRO A 127 -0.97 -0.40 0.87
CA PRO A 127 -0.86 -0.99 2.22
C PRO A 127 -2.18 -1.19 2.96
N VAL A 128 -3.16 -0.30 2.83
CA VAL A 128 -4.47 -0.48 3.51
C VAL A 128 -5.19 -1.76 3.11
N PHE A 129 -4.92 -2.29 1.91
CA PHE A 129 -5.55 -3.51 1.40
C PHE A 129 -4.70 -4.76 1.65
N ALA A 130 -3.55 -4.63 2.33
CA ALA A 130 -2.64 -5.75 2.57
C ALA A 130 -3.34 -6.91 3.32
N LEU A 131 -4.11 -6.58 4.36
CA LEU A 131 -4.87 -7.57 5.12
C LEU A 131 -5.98 -8.20 4.28
N ALA A 132 -6.73 -7.40 3.52
CA ALA A 132 -7.77 -7.89 2.63
C ALA A 132 -7.21 -8.86 1.58
N ALA A 133 -6.06 -8.54 0.97
CA ALA A 133 -5.38 -9.46 0.04
C ALA A 133 -4.93 -10.75 0.74
N MET A 134 -4.40 -10.67 1.97
CA MET A 134 -4.02 -11.83 2.79
C MET A 134 -5.21 -12.71 3.19
N GLU A 135 -6.40 -12.14 3.28
CA GLU A 135 -7.65 -12.84 3.59
C GLU A 135 -8.44 -13.22 2.32
N ASN A 136 -7.91 -12.90 1.14
CA ASN A 136 -8.56 -13.10 -0.15
C ASN A 136 -9.94 -12.40 -0.24
N ARG A 137 -10.06 -11.23 0.41
CA ARG A 137 -11.25 -10.39 0.34
C ARG A 137 -11.20 -9.52 -0.92
N PRO A 138 -12.32 -9.40 -1.65
CA PRO A 138 -12.37 -8.63 -2.88
C PRO A 138 -12.25 -7.13 -2.62
N LEU A 139 -11.64 -6.43 -3.58
CA LEU A 139 -11.69 -4.98 -3.66
C LEU A 139 -12.78 -4.56 -4.66
N LEU A 140 -13.56 -3.57 -4.28
CA LEU A 140 -14.69 -3.05 -5.04
C LEU A 140 -14.41 -1.60 -5.41
N ARG A 141 -14.86 -1.19 -6.59
CA ARG A 141 -14.96 0.23 -6.90
C ARG A 141 -16.16 0.79 -6.15
N ALA A 142 -16.06 2.00 -5.65
CA ALA A 142 -17.15 2.68 -4.98
C ALA A 142 -17.30 4.09 -5.50
N ARG A 143 -18.56 4.53 -5.57
CA ARG A 143 -18.93 5.93 -5.72
C ARG A 143 -19.38 6.41 -4.34
N ILE A 144 -18.77 7.49 -3.85
CA ILE A 144 -19.09 8.08 -2.55
C ILE A 144 -19.71 9.45 -2.80
N ASP A 145 -20.99 9.60 -2.47
CA ASP A 145 -21.69 10.88 -2.52
C ASP A 145 -21.60 11.57 -1.15
N LEU A 146 -21.20 12.85 -1.15
CA LEU A 146 -21.17 13.68 0.06
C LEU A 146 -22.44 14.54 0.08
N HIS A 147 -23.18 14.45 1.18
CA HIS A 147 -24.37 15.27 1.46
C HIS A 147 -23.95 16.67 1.92
N ASP A 148 -24.90 17.61 1.97
CA ASP A 148 -24.61 19.02 2.34
C ASP A 148 -24.01 19.20 3.73
N ASP A 149 -24.24 18.23 4.63
CA ASP A 149 -23.70 18.20 5.99
C ASP A 149 -22.32 17.55 6.10
N LEU A 150 -21.76 17.04 4.99
CA LEU A 150 -20.47 16.34 4.94
C LEU A 150 -19.53 17.00 3.94
N SER A 151 -18.25 17.05 4.30
CA SER A 151 -17.19 17.72 3.57
C SER A 151 -16.08 16.77 3.15
N LEU A 152 -15.26 17.17 2.17
CA LEU A 152 -14.10 16.39 1.74
C LEU A 152 -13.10 16.11 2.89
N PRO A 153 -12.81 17.05 3.82
CA PRO A 153 -12.03 16.74 5.01
C PRO A 153 -12.61 15.65 5.90
N GLU A 154 -13.94 15.62 6.09
CA GLU A 154 -14.61 14.58 6.87
C GLU A 154 -14.53 13.22 6.16
N LEU A 155 -14.67 13.21 4.82
CA LEU A 155 -14.44 12.00 4.04
C LEU A 155 -12.99 11.51 4.17
N ALA A 156 -12.01 12.42 4.09
CA ALA A 156 -10.60 12.05 4.26
C ALA A 156 -10.34 11.45 5.65
N ALA A 157 -10.91 12.04 6.70
CA ALA A 157 -10.82 11.52 8.06
C ALA A 157 -11.43 10.11 8.18
N ALA A 158 -12.64 9.90 7.65
CA ALA A 158 -13.31 8.60 7.68
C ALA A 158 -12.56 7.54 6.84
N VAL A 159 -12.04 7.91 5.67
CA VAL A 159 -11.23 7.01 4.82
C VAL A 159 -9.95 6.61 5.53
N ASN A 160 -9.32 7.51 6.29
CA ASN A 160 -8.09 7.21 7.01
C ASN A 160 -8.23 6.08 8.05
N GLU A 161 -9.42 5.92 8.61
CA GLU A 161 -9.74 4.91 9.63
C GLU A 161 -10.31 3.60 9.06
N THR A 162 -10.42 3.48 7.73
CA THR A 162 -11.15 2.37 7.08
C THR A 162 -10.36 1.70 5.97
N GLU A 163 -10.78 0.51 5.53
CA GLU A 163 -10.22 -0.16 4.35
C GLU A 163 -10.79 0.45 3.05
N ALA A 164 -10.57 1.75 2.89
CA ALA A 164 -10.97 2.54 1.75
C ALA A 164 -9.78 3.40 1.28
N LEU A 165 -9.78 3.71 -0.01
CA LEU A 165 -8.82 4.63 -0.62
C LEU A 165 -9.53 5.45 -1.69
N VAL A 166 -9.51 6.77 -1.55
CA VAL A 166 -10.07 7.68 -2.56
C VAL A 166 -9.13 7.70 -3.76
N VAL A 167 -9.64 7.25 -4.91
CA VAL A 167 -8.89 7.19 -6.17
C VAL A 167 -9.01 8.50 -6.93
N GLN A 168 -10.14 9.19 -6.80
CA GLN A 168 -10.41 10.45 -7.51
C GLN A 168 -11.50 11.25 -6.80
N VAL A 169 -11.28 12.55 -6.59
CA VAL A 169 -12.35 13.49 -6.24
C VAL A 169 -12.91 14.08 -7.54
N VAL A 170 -14.18 13.78 -7.84
CA VAL A 170 -14.84 14.22 -9.07
C VAL A 170 -15.46 15.61 -8.90
N SER A 171 -15.99 15.89 -7.71
CA SER A 171 -16.49 17.22 -7.32
C SER A 171 -16.49 17.35 -5.80
N GLY A 172 -16.85 18.53 -5.28
CA GLY A 172 -17.04 18.72 -3.82
C GLY A 172 -18.09 17.81 -3.18
N ARG A 173 -18.92 17.11 -3.98
CA ARG A 173 -19.96 16.20 -3.52
C ARG A 173 -19.79 14.76 -3.97
N LEU A 174 -18.70 14.45 -4.68
CA LEU A 174 -18.53 13.14 -5.31
C LEU A 174 -17.06 12.71 -5.34
N ALA A 175 -16.80 11.52 -4.81
CA ALA A 175 -15.52 10.85 -4.92
C ALA A 175 -15.69 9.43 -5.49
N HIS A 176 -14.68 8.96 -6.22
CA HIS A 176 -14.49 7.56 -6.55
C HIS A 176 -13.43 6.97 -5.63
N ALA A 177 -13.70 5.75 -5.14
CA ALA A 177 -12.82 5.04 -4.23
C ALA A 177 -12.66 3.58 -4.63
N THR A 178 -11.60 2.97 -4.12
CA THR A 178 -11.48 1.52 -4.00
C THR A 178 -11.70 1.18 -2.53
N VAL A 179 -12.52 0.16 -2.25
CA VAL A 179 -12.90 -0.21 -0.89
C VAL A 179 -12.98 -1.72 -0.75
N THR A 180 -12.85 -2.23 0.47
CA THR A 180 -13.40 -3.55 0.82
C THR A 180 -14.87 -3.41 1.22
N GLU A 181 -15.58 -4.53 1.35
CA GLU A 181 -16.93 -4.52 1.94
C GLU A 181 -16.93 -3.90 3.35
N GLN A 182 -15.94 -4.24 4.19
CA GLN A 182 -15.79 -3.67 5.53
C GLN A 182 -15.49 -2.17 5.49
N GLY A 183 -14.67 -1.71 4.54
CA GLY A 183 -14.41 -0.29 4.31
C GLY A 183 -15.68 0.47 3.92
N ALA A 184 -16.50 -0.11 3.04
CA ALA A 184 -17.79 0.46 2.65
C ALA A 184 -18.75 0.57 3.82
N GLU A 185 -18.95 -0.51 4.58
CA GLU A 185 -19.81 -0.52 5.77
C GLU A 185 -19.36 0.51 6.83
N ALA A 186 -18.04 0.70 6.97
CA ALA A 186 -17.50 1.68 7.91
C ALA A 186 -17.75 3.12 7.45
N LEU A 187 -17.62 3.40 6.15
CA LEU A 187 -17.98 4.69 5.57
C LEU A 187 -19.49 4.97 5.68
N GLU A 188 -20.33 3.97 5.45
CA GLU A 188 -21.79 4.09 5.63
C GLU A 188 -22.15 4.40 7.09
N ARG A 189 -21.51 3.73 8.06
CA ARG A 189 -21.67 4.04 9.48
C ARG A 189 -21.19 5.45 9.85
N ALA A 190 -20.23 5.99 9.12
CA ALA A 190 -19.77 7.37 9.26
C ALA A 190 -20.69 8.39 8.55
N GLY A 191 -21.80 7.94 7.94
CA GLY A 191 -22.82 8.79 7.34
C GLY A 191 -22.66 9.03 5.83
N PHE A 192 -21.66 8.43 5.19
CA PHE A 192 -21.47 8.55 3.74
C PHE A 192 -22.40 7.62 2.97
N THR A 193 -22.85 8.05 1.79
CA THR A 193 -23.55 7.14 0.87
C THR A 193 -22.55 6.48 -0.04
N VAL A 194 -22.43 5.15 0.06
CA VAL A 194 -21.48 4.34 -0.70
C VAL A 194 -22.23 3.48 -1.71
N ASP A 195 -22.04 3.75 -2.99
CA ASP A 195 -22.59 2.96 -4.09
C ASP A 195 -21.49 2.04 -4.64
N LEU A 196 -21.52 0.78 -4.17
CA LEU A 196 -20.60 -0.27 -4.58
C LEU A 196 -20.80 -0.62 -6.06
N ARG A 197 -19.71 -0.60 -6.78
CA ARG A 197 -19.58 -1.01 -8.17
C ARG A 197 -18.84 -2.32 -8.23
N GLY A 198 -18.80 -2.91 -9.43
CA GLY A 198 -18.09 -4.17 -9.67
C GLY A 198 -16.60 -4.11 -9.27
N PRO A 199 -15.88 -5.24 -9.41
CA PRO A 199 -14.51 -5.39 -8.94
C PRO A 199 -13.61 -4.21 -9.32
N ALA A 200 -12.73 -3.84 -8.40
CA ALA A 200 -11.62 -2.94 -8.70
C ALA A 200 -10.59 -3.70 -9.53
N ASP A 201 -10.13 -3.06 -10.60
CA ASP A 201 -9.03 -3.61 -11.38
C ASP A 201 -7.73 -3.37 -10.60
N ASP A 202 -6.90 -4.40 -10.54
CA ASP A 202 -5.58 -4.35 -9.93
C ASP A 202 -4.58 -3.58 -10.81
N THR A 203 -5.02 -2.91 -11.88
CA THR A 203 -4.21 -2.03 -12.74
C THR A 203 -4.32 -0.54 -12.40
N VAL A 204 -5.23 -0.14 -11.50
CA VAL A 204 -5.48 1.27 -11.20
C VAL A 204 -4.30 1.83 -10.39
N ALA A 205 -3.47 2.64 -11.05
CA ALA A 205 -2.48 3.47 -10.38
C ALA A 205 -3.17 4.55 -9.53
N PHE A 206 -2.85 4.62 -8.24
CA PHE A 206 -3.42 5.62 -7.34
C PHE A 206 -2.85 6.99 -7.69
N THR A 207 -3.66 7.79 -8.38
CA THR A 207 -3.27 9.12 -8.87
C THR A 207 -3.52 10.22 -7.84
N VAL A 208 -4.28 9.94 -6.77
CA VAL A 208 -4.41 10.85 -5.63
C VAL A 208 -3.25 10.59 -4.69
N ARG A 209 -2.31 11.53 -4.66
CA ARG A 209 -1.37 11.63 -3.55
C ARG A 209 -2.19 11.78 -2.27
N ASP A 210 -2.03 10.85 -1.33
CA ASP A 210 -2.56 10.96 0.04
C ASP A 210 -2.13 12.28 0.73
N ASP A 211 -1.19 13.04 0.15
CA ASP A 211 -0.70 14.33 0.63
C ASP A 211 -1.60 15.54 0.37
N GLN A 212 -2.69 15.42 -0.39
CA GLN A 212 -3.62 16.55 -0.52
C GLN A 212 -4.59 16.60 0.66
N SER A 213 -4.05 16.99 1.83
CA SER A 213 -4.82 17.85 2.73
C SER A 213 -5.34 19.03 1.90
N ALA A 214 -6.65 19.25 1.92
CA ALA A 214 -7.33 20.32 1.20
C ALA A 214 -6.60 21.67 1.39
N SER A 215 -5.74 22.02 0.43
CA SER A 215 -5.29 23.39 0.26
C SER A 215 -6.50 24.12 -0.30
N ALA A 216 -7.20 24.79 0.61
CA ALA A 216 -8.10 25.88 0.28
C ALA A 216 -7.32 26.87 -0.58
N ALA A 217 -7.65 26.92 -1.87
CA ALA A 217 -7.41 28.11 -2.66
C ALA A 217 -8.40 29.17 -2.14
N GLU A 218 -8.00 29.89 -1.10
CA GLU A 218 -8.56 31.19 -0.81
C GLU A 218 -8.19 32.13 -1.97
N SER A 219 -9.24 32.63 -2.62
CA SER A 219 -9.41 33.80 -3.48
C SER A 219 -8.20 34.67 -3.81
#